data_AF-A0A8C1XIN7-F1
#
_entry.id   AF-A0A8C1XIN7-F1
#
_cell.length_a   1.000
_cell.length_b   1.000
_cell.length_c   1.000
_cell.angle_alpha   90.00
_cell.angle_beta   90.00
_cell.angle_gamma   90.00
#
_symmetry.space_group_name_H-M   'P 1'
#
loop_
_entity.id
_entity.type
_entity.pdbx_description
1 polymer ?
#
loop_
_entity_poly.entity_id
_entity_poly.type
_entity_poly.pdbx_seq_one_letter_code
_entity_poly.pdbx_strand_id
1 'polypeptide(L)'
;MPIIIIIYIYIWHLLFRKVFTFNFSSHKKKYLKLNLMVLILVLVNYAWKSRWVNSEHKSDYGQFKLTAGNFYGDAEKDKGLQTSQDARFYATSARFEPFSNEGKPLVIQFTVKHEQKIDCGGGYVKVFPADLNQAGMHGDSQYYVMFGPDICGYSTKKVHVIFNYKGKNHLIKKEIKCKDDELSHLYTLILNPDQTYEVKIDNEKVESGSLEEDWDFLPPKKIKDPEAKKPEDWDDRAKIDDETDTKPEDWDKPENIPDPDAKKPDDWDEDMDGEWEPAMIPNPEYKGEWKPKQIDNPNYKGVWVHPEIDNPEYTPDAEIYKFDNVGVIGLDLWQVKSGTIFDNFLITDDVKEAEDFGNETWGATKGPEKKMKEEQDEKKRKEEEEKNKEQSTEAEDEGEEDEGEEEEEEETEEPPEEGDDDDALPKDEL
;
A
#
# COMPACT_ATOMS: atom_id res chain seq x y z
N MET A 1 48.27 -22.37 50.94
CA MET A 1 47.93 -22.31 49.50
C MET A 1 46.58 -21.60 49.29
N PRO A 2 46.51 -20.24 49.30
CA PRO A 2 45.36 -19.58 48.65
C PRO A 2 45.71 -18.41 47.71
N ILE A 3 46.94 -17.89 47.74
CA ILE A 3 47.30 -16.62 47.08
C ILE A 3 47.59 -16.78 45.56
N ILE A 4 48.06 -17.95 45.13
CA ILE A 4 48.46 -18.20 43.72
C ILE A 4 47.24 -18.31 42.78
N ILE A 5 46.09 -18.79 43.28
CA ILE A 5 44.87 -18.97 42.47
C ILE A 5 44.24 -17.61 42.11
N ILE A 6 44.26 -16.65 43.05
CA ILE A 6 43.69 -15.30 42.84
C ILE A 6 44.46 -14.55 41.74
N ILE A 7 45.79 -14.71 41.66
CA ILE A 7 46.62 -14.06 40.65
C ILE A 7 46.34 -14.62 39.24
N TYR A 8 46.15 -15.93 39.10
CA TYR A 8 45.78 -16.53 37.80
C TYR A 8 44.41 -16.05 37.30
N ILE A 9 43.42 -15.94 38.18
CA ILE A 9 42.09 -15.41 37.83
C ILE A 9 42.19 -13.94 37.40
N TYR A 10 42.98 -13.11 38.10
CA TYR A 10 43.18 -11.69 37.75
C TYR A 10 43.92 -11.50 36.42
N ILE A 11 44.95 -12.30 36.15
CA ILE A 11 45.72 -12.24 34.89
C ILE A 11 44.87 -12.74 33.71
N TRP A 12 44.05 -13.78 33.91
CA TRP A 12 43.10 -14.23 32.88
C TRP A 12 42.05 -13.16 32.58
N HIS A 13 41.47 -12.50 33.60
CA HIS A 13 40.53 -11.38 33.41
C HIS A 13 41.17 -10.16 32.71
N LEU A 14 42.44 -9.86 32.99
CA LEU A 14 43.17 -8.75 32.36
C LEU A 14 43.56 -9.04 30.91
N LEU A 15 43.87 -10.29 30.57
CA LEU A 15 44.12 -10.70 29.19
C LEU A 15 42.82 -10.78 28.37
N PHE A 16 41.74 -11.31 28.92
CA PHE A 16 40.43 -11.34 28.24
C PHE A 16 39.91 -9.91 27.94
N ARG A 17 40.20 -8.93 28.81
CA ARG A 17 39.90 -7.51 28.57
C ARG A 17 40.79 -6.81 27.52
N LYS A 18 41.90 -7.41 27.07
CA LYS A 18 42.85 -6.80 26.11
C LYS A 18 42.75 -7.33 24.68
N VAL A 19 42.08 -8.46 24.44
CA VAL A 19 41.95 -9.03 23.08
C VAL A 19 40.79 -8.40 22.29
N PHE A 20 39.82 -7.76 22.95
CA PHE A 20 38.61 -7.19 22.32
C PHE A 20 38.66 -5.68 22.02
N THR A 21 39.83 -5.07 21.91
CA THR A 21 39.97 -3.68 21.42
C THR A 21 40.11 -3.64 19.89
N PHE A 22 39.05 -3.99 19.17
CA PHE A 22 38.90 -3.60 17.76
C PHE A 22 38.60 -2.09 17.66
N ASN A 23 39.10 -1.45 16.61
CA ASN A 23 39.18 0.00 16.51
C ASN A 23 37.85 0.63 16.03
N PHE A 24 36.85 0.67 16.91
CA PHE A 24 35.55 1.29 16.63
C PHE A 24 35.57 2.82 16.78
N SER A 25 34.95 3.49 15.80
CA SER A 25 34.67 4.94 15.78
C SER A 25 33.89 5.41 17.02
N SER A 26 34.17 6.64 17.46
CA SER A 26 33.77 7.17 18.77
C SER A 26 32.26 7.12 19.04
N HIS A 27 31.42 7.41 18.03
CA HIS A 27 29.95 7.41 18.19
C HIS A 27 29.37 6.03 18.57
N LYS A 28 29.82 4.94 17.93
CA LYS A 28 29.28 3.59 18.18
C LYS A 28 29.64 3.02 19.56
N LYS A 29 30.48 3.72 20.36
CA LYS A 29 30.78 3.35 21.76
C LYS A 29 29.81 3.95 22.79
N LYS A 30 29.05 4.99 22.45
CA LYS A 30 28.16 5.71 23.38
C LYS A 30 27.03 4.79 23.88
N TYR A 31 26.41 4.04 22.96
CA TYR A 31 25.34 3.07 23.20
C TYR A 31 25.78 1.81 23.95
N LEU A 32 27.08 1.50 24.02
CA LEU A 32 27.60 0.33 24.74
C LEU A 32 28.04 0.64 26.18
N LYS A 33 27.76 1.86 26.70
CA LYS A 33 28.43 2.34 27.91
C LYS A 33 27.67 3.35 28.79
N LEU A 34 26.34 3.31 28.80
CA LEU A 34 25.51 3.91 29.86
C LEU A 34 24.49 2.88 30.36
N ASN A 35 24.12 2.95 31.65
CA ASN A 35 23.02 2.16 32.22
C ASN A 35 21.67 2.81 31.83
N LEU A 36 21.30 2.72 30.56
CA LEU A 36 19.99 3.08 30.04
C LEU A 36 19.49 1.91 29.17
N MET A 37 18.21 1.61 29.23
CA MET A 37 17.66 0.32 28.78
C MET A 37 17.36 0.29 27.28
N VAL A 38 18.36 0.63 26.44
CA VAL A 38 18.32 0.40 24.99
C VAL A 38 18.04 -1.09 24.77
N LEU A 39 16.79 -1.46 24.48
CA LEU A 39 16.39 -2.86 24.66
C LEU A 39 17.13 -3.76 23.67
N ILE A 40 17.09 -3.42 22.37
CA ILE A 40 17.96 -3.98 21.32
C ILE A 40 18.23 -2.97 20.20
N LEU A 41 19.52 -2.81 19.86
CA LEU A 41 19.97 -2.16 18.61
C LEU A 41 20.61 -3.18 17.65
N VAL A 42 19.91 -3.57 16.58
CA VAL A 42 20.42 -4.53 15.58
C VAL A 42 21.25 -3.81 14.51
N LEU A 43 22.41 -3.28 14.92
CA LEU A 43 23.36 -2.65 13.99
C LEU A 43 23.72 -3.59 12.83
N VAL A 44 23.56 -3.16 11.58
CA VAL A 44 24.22 -3.81 10.45
C VAL A 44 25.69 -3.35 10.42
N ASN A 45 26.65 -4.28 10.35
CA ASN A 45 28.09 -3.99 10.33
C ASN A 45 28.87 -5.16 9.70
N TYR A 46 30.20 -5.05 9.60
CA TYR A 46 31.06 -6.08 9.01
C TYR A 46 30.89 -7.51 9.58
N ALA A 47 30.33 -7.68 10.78
CA ALA A 47 30.03 -8.97 11.40
C ALA A 47 28.54 -9.38 11.28
N TRP A 48 27.72 -8.73 10.43
CA TRP A 48 26.27 -8.97 10.35
C TRP A 48 25.89 -10.44 10.12
N LYS A 49 26.66 -11.18 9.31
CA LYS A 49 26.48 -12.62 9.04
C LYS A 49 26.60 -13.52 10.28
N SER A 50 27.05 -13.01 11.43
CA SER A 50 27.07 -13.74 12.70
C SER A 50 25.79 -13.57 13.53
N ARG A 51 24.94 -12.58 13.19
CA ARG A 51 23.68 -12.27 13.89
C ARG A 51 22.45 -12.54 13.03
N TRP A 52 22.55 -12.33 11.73
CA TRP A 52 21.49 -12.60 10.76
C TRP A 52 21.63 -14.03 10.22
N VAL A 53 20.55 -14.79 10.34
CA VAL A 53 20.40 -16.17 9.88
C VAL A 53 19.41 -16.19 8.72
N ASN A 54 19.85 -16.67 7.56
CA ASN A 54 18.95 -16.89 6.43
C ASN A 54 18.14 -18.17 6.65
N SER A 55 16.90 -18.19 6.17
CA SER A 55 16.08 -19.39 6.16
C SER A 55 16.57 -20.40 5.12
N GLU A 56 16.43 -21.68 5.45
CA GLU A 56 16.68 -22.84 4.59
C GLU A 56 15.37 -23.48 4.10
N HIS A 57 14.20 -22.92 4.47
CA HIS A 57 12.88 -23.44 4.09
C HIS A 57 12.64 -23.51 2.57
N LYS A 58 13.30 -22.65 1.79
CA LYS A 58 13.39 -22.74 0.33
C LYS A 58 14.85 -22.62 -0.12
N SER A 59 15.24 -23.42 -1.11
CA SER A 59 16.59 -23.40 -1.68
C SER A 59 16.89 -22.17 -2.56
N ASP A 60 15.85 -21.45 -2.98
CA ASP A 60 15.92 -20.33 -3.92
C ASP A 60 15.66 -18.95 -3.28
N TYR A 61 15.74 -18.83 -1.95
CA TYR A 61 15.70 -17.52 -1.30
C TYR A 61 16.81 -16.58 -1.84
N GLY A 62 16.44 -15.31 -2.04
CA GLY A 62 17.33 -14.24 -2.46
C GLY A 62 18.35 -13.88 -1.39
N GLN A 63 19.54 -13.47 -1.83
CA GLN A 63 20.65 -13.14 -0.95
C GLN A 63 20.67 -11.66 -0.57
N PHE A 64 20.86 -11.37 0.71
CA PHE A 64 21.21 -10.02 1.18
C PHE A 64 22.71 -9.75 1.03
N LYS A 65 23.06 -8.56 0.57
CA LYS A 65 24.43 -8.02 0.53
C LYS A 65 24.53 -6.77 1.41
N LEU A 66 25.71 -6.51 1.97
CA LEU A 66 25.97 -5.31 2.77
C LEU A 66 26.47 -4.18 1.86
N THR A 67 25.72 -3.09 1.75
CA THR A 67 26.09 -1.92 0.92
C THR A 67 25.34 -0.67 1.35
N ALA A 68 25.88 0.51 1.02
CA ALA A 68 25.21 1.81 1.19
C ALA A 68 24.40 2.24 -0.05
N GLY A 69 24.37 1.41 -1.10
CA GLY A 69 23.69 1.74 -2.36
C GLY A 69 24.54 2.58 -3.32
N ASN A 70 23.89 3.15 -4.32
CA ASN A 70 24.50 3.98 -5.38
C ASN A 70 24.70 5.44 -4.93
N PHE A 71 23.89 5.90 -4.00
CA PHE A 71 23.98 7.21 -3.34
C PHE A 71 23.65 7.05 -1.86
N TYR A 72 24.24 7.87 -1.00
CA TYR A 72 24.18 7.75 0.46
C TYR A 72 24.61 9.06 1.12
N GLY A 73 24.39 9.21 2.42
CA GLY A 73 24.94 10.34 3.18
C GLY A 73 26.34 10.08 3.74
N ASP A 74 26.64 8.83 4.11
CA ASP A 74 27.94 8.38 4.62
C ASP A 74 28.18 6.91 4.21
N ALA A 75 29.21 6.69 3.39
CA ALA A 75 29.54 5.41 2.77
C ALA A 75 29.77 4.25 3.76
N GLU A 76 30.05 4.52 5.04
CA GLU A 76 30.28 3.50 6.07
C GLU A 76 29.16 3.40 7.11
N LYS A 77 28.40 4.48 7.35
CA LYS A 77 27.26 4.46 8.27
C LYS A 77 26.02 3.88 7.63
N ASP A 78 25.73 4.21 6.38
CA ASP A 78 24.48 3.85 5.69
C ASP A 78 24.51 2.44 5.08
N LYS A 79 25.49 1.60 5.48
CA LYS A 79 25.62 0.22 5.01
C LYS A 79 24.56 -0.69 5.64
N GLY A 80 23.42 -0.81 4.96
CA GLY A 80 22.35 -1.73 5.32
C GLY A 80 22.36 -3.06 4.59
N LEU A 81 21.33 -3.87 4.86
CA LEU A 81 21.05 -5.13 4.17
C LEU A 81 20.28 -4.83 2.87
N GLN A 82 20.94 -4.96 1.73
CA GLN A 82 20.32 -4.79 0.42
C GLN A 82 19.90 -6.14 -0.18
N THR A 83 18.66 -6.25 -0.63
CA THR A 83 18.19 -7.35 -1.53
C THR A 83 18.99 -7.32 -2.84
N SER A 84 19.54 -8.44 -3.33
CA SER A 84 20.49 -8.43 -4.45
C SER A 84 20.08 -9.15 -5.75
N GLN A 85 18.89 -9.75 -5.77
CA GLN A 85 18.37 -10.59 -6.86
C GLN A 85 16.89 -10.31 -7.13
N ASP A 86 16.55 -10.03 -8.39
CA ASP A 86 15.18 -9.76 -8.83
C ASP A 86 14.29 -11.01 -8.83
N ALA A 87 12.98 -10.80 -8.69
CA ALA A 87 11.94 -11.82 -8.64
C ALA A 87 12.24 -12.94 -7.62
N ARG A 88 12.57 -12.56 -6.38
CA ARG A 88 12.87 -13.49 -5.28
C ARG A 88 12.08 -13.20 -4.03
N PHE A 89 11.74 -14.28 -3.32
CA PHE A 89 11.46 -14.22 -1.90
C PHE A 89 12.78 -14.06 -1.14
N TYR A 90 12.74 -13.35 -0.03
CA TYR A 90 13.84 -13.15 0.90
C TYR A 90 13.38 -13.59 2.27
N ALA A 91 14.22 -14.32 3.01
CA ALA A 91 13.94 -14.75 4.37
C ALA A 91 15.24 -14.72 5.19
N THR A 92 15.44 -13.67 5.99
CA THR A 92 16.55 -13.55 6.95
C THR A 92 16.08 -13.00 8.28
N SER A 93 16.71 -13.40 9.38
CA SER A 93 16.28 -13.02 10.72
C SER A 93 17.42 -12.84 11.71
N ALA A 94 17.28 -11.90 12.63
CA ALA A 94 18.19 -11.69 13.75
C ALA A 94 17.49 -11.99 15.08
N ARG A 95 18.14 -12.81 15.91
CA ARG A 95 17.71 -13.16 17.26
C ARG A 95 18.30 -12.21 18.28
N PHE A 96 17.58 -11.99 19.36
CA PHE A 96 18.01 -11.21 20.50
C PHE A 96 17.56 -11.81 21.84
N GLU A 97 17.97 -11.17 22.95
CA GLU A 97 17.55 -11.54 24.30
C GLU A 97 16.02 -11.40 24.44
N PRO A 98 15.28 -12.46 24.80
CA PRO A 98 13.82 -12.42 24.82
C PRO A 98 13.26 -11.49 25.90
N PHE A 99 12.14 -10.84 25.59
CA PHE A 99 11.45 -9.94 26.53
C PHE A 99 9.93 -9.94 26.32
N SER A 100 9.20 -9.41 27.30
CA SER A 100 7.79 -9.03 27.18
C SER A 100 7.64 -7.51 27.27
N ASN A 101 6.67 -6.96 26.55
CA ASN A 101 6.25 -5.56 26.68
C ASN A 101 5.13 -5.36 27.72
N GLU A 102 4.84 -6.34 28.58
CA GLU A 102 3.87 -6.19 29.67
C GLU A 102 4.13 -4.92 30.49
N GLY A 103 3.11 -4.04 30.57
CA GLY A 103 3.17 -2.78 31.30
C GLY A 103 4.10 -1.70 30.70
N LYS A 104 4.63 -1.90 29.49
CA LYS A 104 5.59 -0.99 28.82
C LYS A 104 5.25 -0.74 27.35
N PRO A 105 5.61 0.44 26.80
CA PRO A 105 5.56 0.63 25.35
C PRO A 105 6.45 -0.40 24.62
N LEU A 106 6.03 -0.82 23.44
CA LEU A 106 6.85 -1.51 22.47
C LEU A 106 7.06 -0.58 21.28
N VAL A 107 8.31 -0.16 21.05
CA VAL A 107 8.70 0.66 19.90
C VAL A 107 9.50 -0.20 18.93
N ILE A 108 9.05 -0.28 17.68
CA ILE A 108 9.73 -0.99 16.58
C ILE A 108 10.08 0.06 15.53
N GLN A 109 11.38 0.26 15.27
CA GLN A 109 11.88 1.30 14.37
C GLN A 109 12.95 0.75 13.44
N PHE A 110 12.92 1.16 12.17
CA PHE A 110 13.93 0.80 11.16
C PHE A 110 13.88 1.76 9.97
N THR A 111 14.94 1.79 9.17
CA THR A 111 14.98 2.55 7.91
C THR A 111 14.83 1.62 6.70
N VAL A 112 14.14 2.13 5.68
CA VAL A 112 13.96 1.46 4.38
C VAL A 112 14.29 2.46 3.28
N LYS A 113 15.05 2.01 2.28
CA LYS A 113 15.38 2.79 1.09
C LYS A 113 15.08 1.95 -0.16
N HIS A 114 14.23 2.46 -1.04
CA HIS A 114 13.89 1.80 -2.32
C HIS A 114 14.65 2.43 -3.50
N GLU A 115 15.98 2.41 -3.43
CA GLU A 115 16.86 3.12 -4.39
C GLU A 115 16.71 2.66 -5.85
N GLN A 116 16.09 1.49 -6.08
CA GLN A 116 15.87 0.92 -7.39
C GLN A 116 14.64 1.47 -8.12
N LYS A 117 13.84 2.35 -7.50
CA LYS A 117 12.43 2.64 -7.91
C LYS A 117 11.62 1.35 -7.92
N ILE A 118 11.22 0.89 -6.75
CA ILE A 118 10.49 -0.37 -6.59
C ILE A 118 9.11 -0.30 -7.24
N ASP A 119 8.77 -1.33 -8.00
CA ASP A 119 7.50 -1.49 -8.72
C ASP A 119 6.53 -2.40 -7.96
N CYS A 120 7.03 -3.55 -7.48
CA CYS A 120 6.33 -4.42 -6.57
C CYS A 120 7.29 -5.15 -5.62
N GLY A 121 7.13 -4.93 -4.32
CA GLY A 121 7.78 -5.68 -3.27
C GLY A 121 7.56 -5.13 -1.86
N GLY A 122 7.71 -6.01 -0.87
CA GLY A 122 7.56 -5.69 0.54
C GLY A 122 8.81 -5.02 1.12
N GLY A 123 8.60 -3.99 1.94
CA GLY A 123 9.60 -3.27 2.73
C GLY A 123 9.36 -3.37 4.23
N TYR A 124 8.63 -4.39 4.71
CA TYR A 124 8.24 -4.56 6.11
C TYR A 124 9.14 -5.53 6.89
N VAL A 125 9.11 -5.39 8.22
CA VAL A 125 9.66 -6.34 9.18
C VAL A 125 8.55 -7.21 9.79
N LYS A 126 8.89 -8.44 10.17
CA LYS A 126 8.11 -9.29 11.06
C LYS A 126 8.84 -9.42 12.40
N VAL A 127 8.11 -9.28 13.51
CA VAL A 127 8.60 -9.52 14.87
C VAL A 127 7.96 -10.80 15.39
N PHE A 128 8.78 -11.73 15.86
CA PHE A 128 8.43 -13.12 16.15
C PHE A 128 8.72 -13.49 17.61
N PRO A 129 8.08 -14.56 18.12
CA PRO A 129 8.43 -15.14 19.40
C PRO A 129 9.84 -15.73 19.42
N ALA A 130 10.44 -15.82 20.61
CA ALA A 130 11.80 -16.30 20.79
C ALA A 130 11.99 -17.81 20.53
N ASP A 131 10.93 -18.59 20.38
CA ASP A 131 11.01 -20.01 20.03
C ASP A 131 11.04 -20.28 18.51
N LEU A 132 10.90 -19.23 17.67
CA LEU A 132 10.97 -19.37 16.21
C LEU A 132 12.25 -20.09 15.76
N ASN A 133 12.07 -21.15 14.95
CA ASN A 133 13.16 -21.75 14.19
C ASN A 133 13.54 -20.87 13.00
N GLN A 134 14.60 -20.07 13.14
CA GLN A 134 15.07 -19.13 12.12
C GLN A 134 15.44 -19.81 10.78
N ALA A 135 15.99 -21.03 10.82
CA ALA A 135 16.30 -21.79 9.61
C ALA A 135 15.05 -22.33 8.89
N GLY A 136 13.90 -22.35 9.57
CA GLY A 136 12.60 -22.73 9.02
C GLY A 136 11.66 -21.56 8.74
N MET A 137 12.12 -20.30 8.86
CA MET A 137 11.26 -19.10 8.73
C MET A 137 10.72 -18.94 7.30
N HIS A 138 9.43 -18.62 7.17
CA HIS A 138 8.74 -18.45 5.89
C HIS A 138 7.45 -17.61 6.06
N GLY A 139 6.73 -17.39 4.95
CA GLY A 139 5.47 -16.62 4.87
C GLY A 139 4.49 -16.89 6.01
N ASP A 140 4.19 -18.16 6.25
CA ASP A 140 3.19 -18.64 7.20
C ASP A 140 3.72 -18.84 8.63
N SER A 141 5.00 -18.51 8.89
CA SER A 141 5.55 -18.53 10.24
C SER A 141 4.83 -17.51 11.13
N GLN A 142 4.30 -17.97 12.27
CA GLN A 142 3.52 -17.12 13.19
C GLN A 142 4.41 -16.02 13.81
N TYR A 143 4.15 -14.78 13.39
CA TYR A 143 4.72 -13.56 13.97
C TYR A 143 3.75 -12.95 14.98
N TYR A 144 4.24 -12.03 15.82
CA TYR A 144 3.41 -11.17 16.67
C TYR A 144 3.00 -9.88 15.95
N VAL A 145 3.95 -9.25 15.24
CA VAL A 145 3.75 -7.98 14.52
C VAL A 145 4.34 -8.10 13.12
N MET A 146 3.64 -7.64 12.09
CA MET A 146 4.23 -7.26 10.80
C MET A 146 4.03 -5.75 10.63
N PHE A 147 5.12 -5.02 10.38
CA PHE A 147 5.11 -3.57 10.29
C PHE A 147 6.04 -3.06 9.17
N GLY A 148 5.53 -2.15 8.33
CA GLY A 148 6.33 -1.41 7.36
C GLY A 148 5.69 -1.24 5.98
N PRO A 149 6.37 -0.55 5.06
CA PRO A 149 5.87 -0.27 3.71
C PRO A 149 5.69 -1.55 2.87
N ASP A 150 4.68 -1.54 2.01
CA ASP A 150 4.42 -2.54 0.98
C ASP A 150 3.90 -1.84 -0.27
N ILE A 151 4.64 -2.02 -1.37
CA ILE A 151 4.40 -1.37 -2.65
C ILE A 151 4.13 -2.47 -3.67
N CYS A 152 3.04 -2.39 -4.42
CA CYS A 152 2.81 -3.21 -5.61
C CYS A 152 1.92 -2.46 -6.60
N GLY A 153 2.55 -1.96 -7.67
CA GLY A 153 1.92 -1.15 -8.69
C GLY A 153 1.36 0.17 -8.15
N TYR A 154 0.28 0.64 -8.79
CA TYR A 154 -0.43 1.85 -8.37
C TYR A 154 -1.52 1.59 -7.32
N SER A 155 -1.96 0.35 -7.16
CA SER A 155 -3.08 -0.03 -6.28
C SER A 155 -2.67 -0.29 -4.83
N THR A 156 -1.43 -0.72 -4.59
CA THR A 156 -0.93 -1.04 -3.25
C THR A 156 0.28 -0.16 -2.95
N LYS A 157 0.09 0.87 -2.11
CA LYS A 157 1.17 1.74 -1.60
C LYS A 157 0.88 2.12 -0.15
N LYS A 158 1.01 1.15 0.75
CA LYS A 158 0.57 1.29 2.14
C LYS A 158 1.60 0.76 3.14
N VAL A 159 1.52 1.25 4.37
CA VAL A 159 2.22 0.67 5.52
C VAL A 159 1.32 -0.40 6.13
N HIS A 160 1.78 -1.65 6.12
CA HIS A 160 1.13 -2.71 6.89
C HIS A 160 1.37 -2.46 8.38
N VAL A 161 0.32 -2.63 9.17
CA VAL A 161 0.38 -2.76 10.63
C VAL A 161 -0.54 -3.93 10.98
N ILE A 162 0.05 -5.11 11.16
CA ILE A 162 -0.68 -6.37 11.35
C ILE A 162 -0.25 -6.98 12.67
N PHE A 163 -1.24 -7.27 13.52
CA PHE A 163 -1.02 -7.92 14.81
C PHE A 163 -1.58 -9.34 14.78
N ASN A 164 -0.84 -10.29 15.36
CA ASN A 164 -1.36 -11.64 15.63
C ASN A 164 -2.05 -11.65 16.98
N TYR A 165 -3.34 -11.97 16.97
CA TYR A 165 -4.17 -12.07 18.16
C TYR A 165 -4.95 -13.39 18.09
N LYS A 166 -4.87 -14.18 19.18
CA LYS A 166 -5.49 -15.52 19.27
C LYS A 166 -5.20 -16.43 18.06
N GLY A 167 -3.99 -16.33 17.49
CA GLY A 167 -3.54 -17.14 16.34
C GLY A 167 -3.96 -16.61 14.97
N LYS A 168 -4.76 -15.54 14.88
CA LYS A 168 -5.17 -14.91 13.63
C LYS A 168 -4.39 -13.60 13.41
N ASN A 169 -4.02 -13.31 12.16
CA ASN A 169 -3.43 -12.04 11.77
C ASN A 169 -4.55 -11.03 11.45
N HIS A 170 -4.57 -9.90 12.16
CA HIS A 170 -5.55 -8.82 11.97
C HIS A 170 -4.85 -7.63 11.32
N LEU A 171 -5.36 -7.20 10.16
CA LEU A 171 -4.88 -6.01 9.44
C LEU A 171 -5.52 -4.76 10.01
N ILE A 172 -4.78 -3.65 10.00
CA ILE A 172 -5.31 -2.32 10.30
C ILE A 172 -6.39 -1.92 9.28
N LYS A 173 -7.48 -1.32 9.77
CA LYS A 173 -8.60 -0.81 8.94
C LYS A 173 -8.24 0.46 8.19
N LYS A 174 -7.40 1.31 8.78
CA LYS A 174 -6.95 2.58 8.23
C LYS A 174 -5.89 2.39 7.15
N GLU A 175 -5.99 3.17 6.09
CA GLU A 175 -5.01 3.15 4.99
C GLU A 175 -3.88 4.17 5.24
N ILE A 176 -2.76 3.69 5.79
CA ILE A 176 -1.56 4.52 5.99
C ILE A 176 -0.74 4.49 4.70
N LYS A 177 -0.57 5.63 4.03
CA LYS A 177 0.26 5.72 2.81
C LYS A 177 1.74 5.58 3.15
N CYS A 178 2.44 4.72 2.41
CA CYS A 178 3.91 4.64 2.49
C CYS A 178 4.58 5.69 1.60
N LYS A 179 5.89 5.86 1.77
CA LYS A 179 6.73 6.64 0.86
C LYS A 179 7.18 5.74 -0.30
N ASP A 180 7.20 6.29 -1.51
CA ASP A 180 7.47 5.56 -2.75
C ASP A 180 8.57 6.20 -3.61
N ASP A 181 9.35 7.13 -3.04
CA ASP A 181 10.55 7.69 -3.66
C ASP A 181 11.82 6.85 -3.38
N GLU A 182 12.97 7.28 -3.93
CA GLU A 182 14.23 6.51 -3.91
C GLU A 182 15.05 6.74 -2.61
N LEU A 183 14.65 7.67 -1.74
CA LEU A 183 15.40 8.08 -0.55
C LEU A 183 15.22 7.09 0.62
N SER A 184 16.04 7.28 1.66
CA SER A 184 15.87 6.58 2.93
C SER A 184 14.72 7.17 3.72
N HIS A 185 13.78 6.34 4.18
CA HIS A 185 12.69 6.72 5.08
C HIS A 185 12.75 5.94 6.39
N LEU A 186 12.38 6.62 7.49
CA LEU A 186 12.32 6.03 8.82
C LEU A 186 10.88 5.58 9.11
N TYR A 187 10.68 4.33 9.51
CA TYR A 187 9.37 3.82 9.92
C TYR A 187 9.42 3.44 11.40
N THR A 188 8.50 3.98 12.19
CA THR A 188 8.39 3.73 13.64
C THR A 188 6.95 3.36 14.01
N LEU A 189 6.78 2.20 14.65
CA LEU A 189 5.54 1.79 15.29
C LEU A 189 5.74 1.87 16.80
N ILE A 190 4.82 2.53 17.50
CA ILE A 190 4.74 2.61 18.95
C ILE A 190 3.44 1.93 19.36
N LEU A 191 3.52 0.99 20.29
CA LEU A 191 2.38 0.25 20.85
C LEU A 191 2.39 0.42 22.37
N ASN A 192 1.35 1.02 22.93
CA ASN A 192 1.31 1.45 24.33
C ASN A 192 0.48 0.49 25.23
N PRO A 193 0.76 0.44 26.55
CA PRO A 193 0.00 -0.38 27.51
C PRO A 193 -1.46 0.02 27.73
N ASP A 194 -1.86 1.21 27.27
CA ASP A 194 -3.24 1.71 27.33
C ASP A 194 -4.08 1.29 26.09
N GLN A 195 -3.57 0.33 25.31
CA GLN A 195 -4.14 -0.12 24.05
C GLN A 195 -4.20 0.95 22.95
N THR A 196 -3.38 2.00 23.04
CA THR A 196 -3.16 2.94 21.93
C THR A 196 -1.95 2.53 21.08
N TYR A 197 -1.93 3.01 19.85
CA TYR A 197 -0.78 2.90 18.96
C TYR A 197 -0.51 4.23 18.25
N GLU A 198 0.72 4.40 17.80
CA GLU A 198 1.14 5.51 16.96
C GLU A 198 2.08 5.01 15.86
N VAL A 199 1.88 5.47 14.63
CA VAL A 199 2.81 5.25 13.51
C VAL A 199 3.43 6.58 13.13
N LYS A 200 4.77 6.62 13.15
CA LYS A 200 5.56 7.72 12.59
C LYS A 200 6.23 7.27 11.29
N ILE A 201 6.30 8.19 10.34
CA ILE A 201 7.17 8.10 9.16
C ILE A 201 8.08 9.32 9.22
N ASP A 202 9.39 9.15 9.02
CA ASP A 202 10.35 10.26 8.97
C ASP A 202 10.38 11.11 10.27
N ASN A 203 10.16 10.43 11.42
CA ASN A 203 9.92 11.01 12.76
C ASN A 203 8.65 11.88 12.90
N GLU A 204 7.84 12.02 11.85
CA GLU A 204 6.55 12.72 11.87
C GLU A 204 5.41 11.73 12.11
N LYS A 205 4.47 12.08 13.00
CA LYS A 205 3.28 11.24 13.27
C LYS A 205 2.34 11.27 12.07
N VAL A 206 2.09 10.10 11.47
CA VAL A 206 1.17 9.94 10.34
C VAL A 206 -0.17 9.33 10.74
N GLU A 207 -0.20 8.49 11.79
CA GLU A 207 -1.41 7.83 12.25
C GLU A 207 -1.36 7.54 13.76
N SER A 208 -2.50 7.55 14.44
CA SER A 208 -2.62 7.16 15.85
C SER A 208 -4.07 6.83 16.21
N GLY A 209 -4.28 5.84 17.09
CA GLY A 209 -5.62 5.44 17.52
C GLY A 209 -5.59 4.37 18.59
N SER A 210 -6.70 3.62 18.72
CA SER A 210 -6.83 2.51 19.66
C SER A 210 -6.90 1.16 18.95
N LEU A 211 -6.39 0.12 19.60
CA LEU A 211 -6.38 -1.24 19.06
C LEU A 211 -7.80 -1.80 18.84
N GLU A 212 -8.74 -1.52 19.75
CA GLU A 212 -10.12 -2.00 19.66
C GLU A 212 -10.92 -1.36 18.51
N GLU A 213 -10.58 -0.14 18.10
CA GLU A 213 -11.29 0.57 17.02
C GLU A 213 -10.70 0.24 15.65
N ASP A 214 -9.38 0.32 15.52
CA ASP A 214 -8.66 0.29 14.24
C ASP A 214 -8.33 -1.12 13.72
N TRP A 215 -8.64 -2.18 14.49
CA TRP A 215 -8.59 -3.59 14.08
C TRP A 215 -9.87 -4.34 14.50
N ASP A 216 -10.10 -5.52 13.92
CA ASP A 216 -11.23 -6.41 14.27
C ASP A 216 -10.78 -7.53 15.21
N PHE A 217 -10.20 -7.20 16.36
CA PHE A 217 -9.75 -8.18 17.36
C PHE A 217 -10.91 -8.86 18.10
N LEU A 218 -11.92 -8.07 18.45
CA LEU A 218 -13.07 -8.48 19.26
C LEU A 218 -14.36 -8.41 18.43
N PRO A 219 -15.42 -9.17 18.79
CA PRO A 219 -16.74 -8.99 18.22
C PRO A 219 -17.25 -7.54 18.38
N PRO A 220 -18.16 -7.07 17.52
CA PRO A 220 -18.69 -5.71 17.63
C PRO A 220 -19.39 -5.52 18.98
N LYS A 221 -19.19 -4.37 19.64
CA LYS A 221 -19.73 -4.10 20.99
C LYS A 221 -21.27 -4.14 21.02
N LYS A 222 -21.90 -3.80 19.88
CA LYS A 222 -23.34 -3.84 19.67
C LYS A 222 -23.71 -4.67 18.44
N ILE A 223 -24.86 -5.31 18.50
CA ILE A 223 -25.49 -6.03 17.40
C ILE A 223 -26.94 -5.58 17.24
N LYS A 224 -27.50 -5.75 16.04
CA LYS A 224 -28.94 -5.60 15.82
C LYS A 224 -29.70 -6.66 16.62
N ASP A 225 -30.72 -6.25 17.35
CA ASP A 225 -31.54 -7.12 18.20
C ASP A 225 -32.23 -8.24 17.39
N PRO A 226 -31.84 -9.52 17.51
CA PRO A 226 -32.40 -10.59 16.69
C PRO A 226 -33.91 -10.80 16.89
N GLU A 227 -34.48 -10.34 18.02
CA GLU A 227 -35.91 -10.43 18.32
C GLU A 227 -36.71 -9.24 17.77
N ALA A 228 -36.06 -8.11 17.47
CA ALA A 228 -36.72 -6.91 16.99
C ALA A 228 -37.14 -7.04 15.51
N LYS A 229 -38.40 -6.70 15.24
CA LYS A 229 -38.97 -6.63 13.88
C LYS A 229 -39.60 -5.28 13.67
N LYS A 230 -39.60 -4.80 12.42
CA LYS A 230 -40.36 -3.59 12.05
C LYS A 230 -41.85 -3.83 12.38
N PRO A 231 -42.49 -2.98 13.20
CA PRO A 231 -43.91 -3.11 13.48
C PRO A 231 -44.76 -2.99 12.21
N GLU A 232 -45.83 -3.78 12.09
CA GLU A 232 -46.74 -3.73 10.93
C GLU A 232 -47.47 -2.37 10.81
N ASP A 233 -47.63 -1.66 11.92
CA ASP A 233 -48.21 -0.31 11.99
C ASP A 233 -47.17 0.80 11.74
N TRP A 234 -45.92 0.47 11.38
CA TRP A 234 -44.86 1.45 11.13
C TRP A 234 -44.80 1.89 9.67
N ASP A 235 -45.46 3.01 9.36
CA ASP A 235 -45.37 3.63 8.05
C ASP A 235 -44.12 4.53 7.93
N ASP A 236 -43.19 4.09 7.09
CA ASP A 236 -41.96 4.78 6.70
C ASP A 236 -42.06 5.49 5.33
N ARG A 237 -43.24 5.49 4.72
CA ARG A 237 -43.50 6.28 3.51
C ARG A 237 -43.76 7.73 3.92
N ALA A 238 -42.79 8.61 3.66
CA ALA A 238 -42.93 10.04 3.93
C ALA A 238 -44.06 10.70 3.11
N LYS A 239 -44.36 10.14 1.93
CA LYS A 239 -45.47 10.55 1.06
C LYS A 239 -46.34 9.36 0.67
N ILE A 240 -47.62 9.63 0.49
CA ILE A 240 -48.63 8.67 0.02
C ILE A 240 -49.48 9.31 -1.08
N ASP A 241 -50.06 8.47 -1.91
CA ASP A 241 -51.05 8.85 -2.91
C ASP A 241 -52.28 9.49 -2.22
N ASP A 242 -52.72 10.62 -2.74
CA ASP A 242 -53.93 11.31 -2.28
C ASP A 242 -55.17 10.56 -2.76
N GLU A 243 -55.79 9.79 -1.85
CA GLU A 243 -57.02 9.04 -2.12
C GLU A 243 -58.22 9.94 -2.50
N THR A 244 -58.11 11.27 -2.31
CA THR A 244 -59.13 12.25 -2.72
C THR A 244 -58.85 12.90 -4.08
N ASP A 245 -57.65 12.72 -4.63
CA ASP A 245 -57.31 13.21 -5.98
C ASP A 245 -57.85 12.21 -7.02
N THR A 246 -58.98 12.53 -7.65
CA THR A 246 -59.58 11.69 -8.70
C THR A 246 -59.03 12.06 -10.07
N LYS A 247 -58.75 11.06 -10.91
CA LYS A 247 -58.39 11.25 -12.32
C LYS A 247 -59.38 12.18 -13.04
N PRO A 248 -58.94 13.32 -13.58
CA PRO A 248 -59.82 14.21 -14.34
C PRO A 248 -60.34 13.54 -15.62
N GLU A 249 -61.60 13.79 -15.98
CA GLU A 249 -62.22 13.24 -17.20
C GLU A 249 -61.47 13.66 -18.49
N ASP A 250 -60.81 14.82 -18.47
CA ASP A 250 -59.99 15.37 -19.57
C ASP A 250 -58.51 14.90 -19.55
N TRP A 251 -58.18 13.81 -18.83
CA TRP A 251 -56.81 13.30 -18.75
C TRP A 251 -56.50 12.25 -19.83
N ASP A 252 -57.44 11.37 -20.15
CA ASP A 252 -57.25 10.29 -21.15
C ASP A 252 -57.41 10.82 -22.57
N LYS A 253 -56.42 11.59 -23.02
CA LYS A 253 -56.29 12.02 -24.41
C LYS A 253 -55.41 11.04 -25.18
N PRO A 254 -55.70 10.78 -26.47
CA PRO A 254 -54.88 9.88 -27.27
C PRO A 254 -53.47 10.46 -27.42
N GLU A 255 -52.45 9.59 -27.36
CA GLU A 255 -51.03 9.97 -27.44
C GLU A 255 -50.68 10.65 -28.78
N ASN A 256 -51.37 10.28 -29.86
CA ASN A 256 -51.26 10.91 -31.16
C ASN A 256 -52.64 11.37 -31.66
N ILE A 257 -52.67 12.51 -32.35
CA ILE A 257 -53.85 13.07 -33.00
C ILE A 257 -53.56 13.33 -34.48
N PRO A 258 -54.58 13.33 -35.36
CA PRO A 258 -54.46 13.86 -36.71
C PRO A 258 -53.86 15.28 -36.71
N ASP A 259 -52.85 15.52 -37.53
CA ASP A 259 -52.27 16.85 -37.70
C ASP A 259 -53.33 17.82 -38.27
N PRO A 260 -53.71 18.88 -37.52
CA PRO A 260 -54.75 19.82 -37.95
C PRO A 260 -54.28 20.74 -39.09
N ASP A 261 -52.97 20.87 -39.31
CA ASP A 261 -52.38 21.67 -40.39
C ASP A 261 -52.03 20.83 -41.63
N ALA A 262 -52.12 19.49 -41.54
CA ALA A 262 -51.93 18.60 -42.68
C ALA A 262 -53.01 18.85 -43.74
N LYS A 263 -52.56 19.05 -44.98
CA LYS A 263 -53.42 19.21 -46.16
C LYS A 263 -53.21 18.04 -47.10
N LYS A 264 -54.31 17.51 -47.64
CA LYS A 264 -54.28 16.55 -48.73
C LYS A 264 -53.46 17.14 -49.90
N PRO A 265 -52.43 16.44 -50.42
CA PRO A 265 -51.70 16.89 -51.61
C PRO A 265 -52.63 17.03 -52.82
N ASP A 266 -52.39 18.05 -53.65
CA ASP A 266 -53.22 18.33 -54.84
C ASP A 266 -53.15 17.22 -55.91
N ASP A 267 -52.15 16.33 -55.82
CA ASP A 267 -51.87 15.22 -56.77
C ASP A 267 -52.27 13.83 -56.24
N TRP A 268 -53.11 13.77 -55.19
CA TRP A 268 -53.56 12.51 -54.56
C TRP A 268 -54.82 11.93 -55.23
N ASP A 269 -54.72 10.72 -55.76
CA ASP A 269 -55.82 10.02 -56.45
C ASP A 269 -56.48 8.97 -55.52
N GLU A 270 -57.74 9.20 -55.13
CA GLU A 270 -58.46 8.31 -54.20
C GLU A 270 -58.78 6.92 -54.79
N ASP A 271 -58.84 6.77 -56.12
CA ASP A 271 -59.11 5.47 -56.78
C ASP A 271 -57.85 4.60 -56.88
N MET A 272 -56.65 5.19 -56.78
CA MET A 272 -55.35 4.49 -56.85
C MET A 272 -54.65 4.38 -55.48
N ASP A 273 -54.64 5.46 -54.70
CA ASP A 273 -53.92 5.57 -53.42
C ASP A 273 -54.82 5.37 -52.18
N GLY A 274 -56.15 5.43 -52.36
CA GLY A 274 -57.15 5.23 -51.30
C GLY A 274 -57.60 6.52 -50.59
N GLU A 275 -58.43 6.36 -49.54
CA GLU A 275 -58.86 7.49 -48.70
C GLU A 275 -57.65 8.13 -48.00
N TRP A 276 -57.47 9.43 -48.18
CA TRP A 276 -56.35 10.16 -47.58
C TRP A 276 -56.56 10.37 -46.07
N GLU A 277 -55.66 9.83 -45.25
CA GLU A 277 -55.59 10.10 -43.82
C GLU A 277 -54.43 11.08 -43.51
N PRO A 278 -54.67 12.12 -42.68
CA PRO A 278 -53.61 13.03 -42.24
C PRO A 278 -52.58 12.32 -41.36
N ALA A 279 -51.33 12.81 -41.38
CA ALA A 279 -50.28 12.28 -40.52
C ALA A 279 -50.64 12.45 -39.03
N MET A 280 -50.39 11.41 -38.24
CA MET A 280 -50.62 11.43 -36.79
C MET A 280 -49.43 12.08 -36.09
N ILE A 281 -49.66 13.20 -35.38
CA ILE A 281 -48.66 13.93 -34.59
C ILE A 281 -48.84 13.68 -33.09
N PRO A 282 -47.76 13.77 -32.28
CA PRO A 282 -47.87 13.69 -30.83
C PRO A 282 -48.82 14.75 -30.28
N ASN A 283 -49.80 14.33 -29.49
CA ASN A 283 -50.83 15.22 -28.96
C ASN A 283 -50.25 16.12 -27.85
N PRO A 284 -50.22 17.46 -28.02
CA PRO A 284 -49.70 18.37 -26.99
C PRO A 284 -50.47 18.33 -25.67
N GLU A 285 -51.70 17.79 -25.67
CA GLU A 285 -52.53 17.65 -24.48
C GLU A 285 -52.42 16.29 -23.78
N TYR A 286 -51.66 15.33 -24.35
CA TYR A 286 -51.40 14.04 -23.72
C TYR A 286 -50.45 14.20 -22.52
N LYS A 287 -50.93 13.79 -21.34
CA LYS A 287 -50.23 13.99 -20.05
C LYS A 287 -49.64 12.67 -19.50
N GLY A 288 -49.62 11.61 -20.30
CA GLY A 288 -49.17 10.27 -19.90
C GLY A 288 -50.15 9.58 -18.93
N GLU A 289 -49.74 8.42 -18.40
CA GLU A 289 -50.52 7.70 -17.39
C GLU A 289 -50.75 8.54 -16.14
N TRP A 290 -52.02 8.74 -15.76
CA TRP A 290 -52.37 9.47 -14.55
C TRP A 290 -51.89 8.75 -13.29
N LYS A 291 -51.31 9.51 -12.35
CA LYS A 291 -50.95 9.07 -11.01
C LYS A 291 -51.50 10.08 -9.99
N PRO A 292 -52.03 9.64 -8.82
CA PRO A 292 -52.50 10.54 -7.79
C PRO A 292 -51.38 11.49 -7.31
N LYS A 293 -51.75 12.71 -6.91
CA LYS A 293 -50.83 13.60 -6.20
C LYS A 293 -50.25 12.93 -4.96
N GLN A 294 -48.99 13.21 -4.69
CA GLN A 294 -48.29 12.75 -3.49
C GLN A 294 -48.48 13.76 -2.36
N ILE A 295 -49.22 13.38 -1.32
CA ILE A 295 -49.39 14.16 -0.09
C ILE A 295 -48.44 13.65 1.01
N ASP A 296 -48.06 14.53 1.93
CA ASP A 296 -47.26 14.15 3.09
C ASP A 296 -48.08 13.24 4.02
N ASN A 297 -47.52 12.09 4.37
CA ASN A 297 -48.25 11.05 5.09
C ASN A 297 -48.45 11.41 6.58
N PRO A 298 -49.69 11.60 7.07
CA PRO A 298 -49.94 11.96 8.46
C PRO A 298 -49.52 10.88 9.47
N ASN A 299 -49.36 9.63 9.02
CA ASN A 299 -48.95 8.48 9.84
C ASN A 299 -47.45 8.17 9.73
N TYR A 300 -46.65 9.01 9.04
CA TYR A 300 -45.21 8.78 8.88
C TYR A 300 -44.49 8.84 10.23
N LYS A 301 -43.98 7.69 10.68
CA LYS A 301 -43.25 7.55 11.96
C LYS A 301 -41.74 7.75 11.81
N GLY A 302 -41.26 8.03 10.61
CA GLY A 302 -39.83 8.05 10.26
C GLY A 302 -39.38 6.75 9.60
N VAL A 303 -38.16 6.72 9.06
CA VAL A 303 -37.52 5.47 8.63
C VAL A 303 -37.29 4.59 9.86
N TRP A 304 -37.76 3.33 9.83
CA TRP A 304 -37.56 2.40 10.95
C TRP A 304 -36.08 2.09 11.14
N VAL A 305 -35.51 2.56 12.26
CA VAL A 305 -34.15 2.22 12.67
C VAL A 305 -34.22 0.98 13.55
N HIS A 306 -33.59 -0.10 13.08
CA HIS A 306 -33.50 -1.35 13.82
C HIS A 306 -32.73 -1.14 15.13
N PRO A 307 -33.28 -1.52 16.31
CA PRO A 307 -32.60 -1.32 17.58
C PRO A 307 -31.31 -2.14 17.68
N GLU A 308 -30.35 -1.57 18.40
CA GLU A 308 -29.06 -2.18 18.72
C GLU A 308 -29.01 -2.55 20.20
N ILE A 309 -28.58 -3.77 20.49
CA ILE A 309 -28.34 -4.30 21.85
C ILE A 309 -26.85 -4.58 22.04
N ASP A 310 -26.42 -4.62 23.30
CA ASP A 310 -25.05 -5.02 23.64
C ASP A 310 -24.82 -6.48 23.25
N ASN A 311 -23.66 -6.76 22.65
CA ASN A 311 -23.36 -8.08 22.12
C ASN A 311 -22.93 -9.04 23.25
N PRO A 312 -23.64 -10.17 23.48
CA PRO A 312 -23.27 -11.12 24.54
C PRO A 312 -21.91 -11.81 24.29
N GLU A 313 -21.43 -11.84 23.04
CA GLU A 313 -20.12 -12.38 22.68
C GLU A 313 -18.97 -11.36 22.87
N TYR A 314 -19.27 -10.08 23.11
CA TYR A 314 -18.23 -9.09 23.39
C TYR A 314 -17.74 -9.21 24.83
N THR A 315 -16.46 -9.54 25.00
CA THR A 315 -15.73 -9.43 26.26
C THR A 315 -14.56 -8.48 26.04
N PRO A 316 -14.42 -7.40 26.83
CA PRO A 316 -13.27 -6.51 26.72
C PRO A 316 -11.99 -7.25 27.13
N ASP A 317 -10.93 -7.02 26.37
CA ASP A 317 -9.59 -7.54 26.64
C ASP A 317 -8.65 -6.34 26.78
N ALA A 318 -7.89 -6.29 27.87
CA ALA A 318 -6.95 -5.22 28.16
C ALA A 318 -5.50 -5.59 27.80
N GLU A 319 -5.25 -6.84 27.40
CA GLU A 319 -3.92 -7.39 27.11
C GLU A 319 -3.67 -7.55 25.60
N ILE A 320 -4.50 -6.98 24.72
CA ILE A 320 -4.33 -7.07 23.25
C ILE A 320 -2.94 -6.55 22.80
N TYR A 321 -2.39 -5.55 23.50
CA TYR A 321 -1.07 -4.98 23.23
C TYR A 321 0.11 -5.88 23.64
N LYS A 322 -0.13 -6.90 24.48
CA LYS A 322 0.90 -7.64 25.21
C LYS A 322 1.39 -8.85 24.42
N PHE A 323 2.71 -9.00 24.37
CA PHE A 323 3.42 -10.16 23.83
C PHE A 323 4.36 -10.71 24.90
N ASP A 324 4.28 -12.01 25.18
CA ASP A 324 4.99 -12.62 26.33
C ASP A 324 6.49 -12.87 26.08
N ASN A 325 6.89 -13.09 24.82
CA ASN A 325 8.19 -13.68 24.50
C ASN A 325 8.78 -13.17 23.17
N VAL A 326 8.83 -11.85 22.97
CA VAL A 326 9.41 -11.21 21.78
C VAL A 326 10.92 -11.49 21.74
N GLY A 327 11.44 -12.09 20.65
CA GLY A 327 12.86 -12.53 20.62
C GLY A 327 13.54 -12.61 19.26
N VAL A 328 12.82 -12.43 18.15
CA VAL A 328 13.40 -12.46 16.80
C VAL A 328 12.76 -11.37 15.93
N ILE A 329 13.59 -10.66 15.15
CA ILE A 329 13.15 -9.80 14.04
C ILE A 329 13.52 -10.48 12.72
N GLY A 330 12.63 -10.47 11.73
CA GLY A 330 12.86 -11.06 10.42
C GLY A 330 12.39 -10.19 9.28
N LEU A 331 13.11 -10.31 8.16
CA LEU A 331 12.74 -9.83 6.84
C LEU A 331 12.30 -11.06 6.04
N ASP A 332 10.99 -11.21 5.87
CA ASP A 332 10.37 -12.28 5.07
C ASP A 332 9.44 -11.62 4.06
N LEU A 333 9.91 -11.45 2.83
CA LEU A 333 9.36 -10.51 1.85
C LEU A 333 9.61 -10.95 0.41
N TRP A 334 8.69 -10.59 -0.49
CA TRP A 334 8.83 -10.77 -1.94
C TRP A 334 9.26 -9.44 -2.57
N GLN A 335 10.18 -9.44 -3.53
CA GLN A 335 10.45 -8.28 -4.39
C GLN A 335 10.61 -8.72 -5.86
N VAL A 336 9.90 -8.03 -6.76
CA VAL A 336 10.08 -8.12 -8.21
C VAL A 336 11.39 -7.44 -8.59
N LYS A 337 11.53 -6.15 -8.30
CA LYS A 337 12.79 -5.41 -8.51
C LYS A 337 13.57 -5.25 -7.20
N SER A 338 14.75 -5.85 -7.15
CA SER A 338 15.65 -5.80 -5.99
C SER A 338 16.49 -4.53 -5.95
N GLY A 339 16.87 -4.15 -4.74
CA GLY A 339 17.66 -2.96 -4.43
C GLY A 339 17.26 -2.29 -3.11
N THR A 340 16.22 -2.79 -2.45
CA THR A 340 15.78 -2.26 -1.16
C THR A 340 16.86 -2.46 -0.10
N ILE A 341 17.28 -1.38 0.55
CA ILE A 341 18.21 -1.38 1.67
C ILE A 341 17.44 -1.22 2.98
N PHE A 342 17.72 -2.09 3.95
CA PHE A 342 17.21 -1.98 5.32
C PHE A 342 18.35 -1.72 6.30
N ASP A 343 18.22 -0.75 7.20
CA ASP A 343 19.17 -0.49 8.27
C ASP A 343 18.48 0.08 9.53
N ASN A 344 19.28 0.47 10.53
CA ASN A 344 18.90 1.23 11.72
C ASN A 344 17.76 0.59 12.54
N PHE A 345 17.71 -0.75 12.53
CA PHE A 345 16.80 -1.55 13.33
C PHE A 345 17.01 -1.30 14.84
N LEU A 346 15.97 -0.79 15.48
CA LEU A 346 15.86 -0.54 16.92
C LEU A 346 14.55 -1.14 17.44
N ILE A 347 14.62 -1.87 18.54
CA ILE A 347 13.46 -2.25 19.34
C ILE A 347 13.71 -1.75 20.76
N THR A 348 12.82 -0.93 21.31
CA THR A 348 12.99 -0.28 22.62
C THR A 348 11.67 -0.06 23.35
N ASP A 349 11.71 0.27 24.64
CA ASP A 349 10.56 0.66 25.46
C ASP A 349 10.46 2.18 25.70
N ASP A 350 11.45 2.97 25.25
CA ASP A 350 11.48 4.43 25.34
C ASP A 350 11.24 5.09 23.96
N VAL A 351 10.08 5.75 23.82
CA VAL A 351 9.67 6.50 22.62
C VAL A 351 10.62 7.65 22.30
N LYS A 352 11.17 8.31 23.32
CA LYS A 352 12.09 9.43 23.13
C LYS A 352 13.46 8.93 22.68
N GLU A 353 13.94 7.82 23.23
CA GLU A 353 15.18 7.18 22.78
C GLU A 353 15.09 6.80 21.29
N ALA A 354 13.95 6.27 20.85
CA ALA A 354 13.70 5.97 19.45
C ALA A 354 13.71 7.22 18.56
N GLU A 355 13.08 8.31 18.98
CA GLU A 355 13.08 9.58 18.26
C GLU A 355 14.50 10.19 18.16
N ASP A 356 15.23 10.26 19.28
CA ASP A 356 16.62 10.71 19.35
C ASP A 356 17.53 9.85 18.45
N PHE A 357 17.37 8.51 18.46
CA PHE A 357 18.10 7.59 17.59
C PHE A 357 17.76 7.78 16.10
N GLY A 358 16.48 8.00 15.78
CA GLY A 358 16.02 8.31 14.41
C GLY A 358 16.62 9.63 13.89
N ASN A 359 16.76 10.62 14.76
CA ASN A 359 17.42 11.90 14.46
C ASN A 359 18.95 11.75 14.31
N GLU A 360 19.61 10.95 15.16
CA GLU A 360 21.06 10.66 15.07
C GLU A 360 21.43 9.78 13.85
N THR A 361 20.48 9.01 13.30
CA THR A 361 20.70 8.11 12.13
C THR A 361 20.11 8.69 10.85
N TRP A 362 18.87 8.34 10.50
CA TRP A 362 18.16 8.83 9.31
C TRP A 362 18.19 10.36 9.19
N GLY A 363 17.99 11.07 10.30
CA GLY A 363 18.03 12.53 10.35
C GLY A 363 19.37 13.14 9.92
N ALA A 364 20.48 12.42 10.13
CA ALA A 364 21.82 12.81 9.67
C ALA A 364 22.09 12.38 8.21
N THR A 365 21.50 11.27 7.75
CA THR A 365 21.69 10.73 6.40
C THR A 365 20.87 11.46 5.33
N LYS A 366 19.59 11.79 5.61
CA LYS A 366 18.63 12.29 4.61
C LYS A 366 19.08 13.53 3.81
N GLY A 367 19.79 14.46 4.44
CA GLY A 367 20.25 15.70 3.79
C GLY A 367 21.40 15.44 2.80
N PRO A 368 22.53 14.87 3.28
CA PRO A 368 23.64 14.47 2.42
C PRO A 368 23.25 13.45 1.34
N GLU A 369 22.38 12.47 1.66
CA GLU A 369 21.86 11.50 0.70
C GLU A 369 21.09 12.17 -0.44
N LYS A 370 20.12 13.02 -0.12
CA LYS A 370 19.33 13.76 -1.11
C LYS A 370 20.23 14.61 -2.01
N LYS A 371 21.22 15.30 -1.42
CA LYS A 371 22.20 16.09 -2.18
C LYS A 371 22.99 15.21 -3.16
N MET A 372 23.48 14.05 -2.72
CA MET A 372 24.21 13.13 -3.60
C MET A 372 23.31 12.58 -4.73
N LYS A 373 22.02 12.34 -4.47
CA LYS A 373 21.04 11.95 -5.49
C LYS A 373 20.81 13.05 -6.52
N GLU A 374 20.56 14.29 -6.07
CA GLU A 374 20.37 15.45 -6.94
C GLU A 374 21.61 15.72 -7.82
N GLU A 375 22.82 15.60 -7.27
CA GLU A 375 24.07 15.72 -8.05
C GLU A 375 24.24 14.59 -9.09
N GLN A 376 23.84 13.36 -8.77
CA GLN A 376 23.87 12.24 -9.72
C GLN A 376 22.81 12.36 -10.82
N ASP A 377 21.59 12.77 -10.48
CA ASP A 377 20.49 12.92 -11.44
C ASP A 377 20.75 14.10 -12.40
N GLU A 378 21.28 15.23 -11.90
CA GLU A 378 21.70 16.36 -12.73
C GLU A 378 22.86 15.98 -13.68
N LYS A 379 23.78 15.11 -13.24
CA LYS A 379 24.85 14.58 -14.11
C LYS A 379 24.29 13.68 -15.19
N LYS A 380 23.39 12.74 -14.84
CA LYS A 380 22.73 11.85 -15.82
C LYS A 380 21.93 12.64 -16.84
N ARG A 381 21.15 13.65 -16.42
CA ARG A 381 20.39 14.49 -17.34
C ARG A 381 21.31 15.20 -18.35
N LYS A 382 22.48 15.69 -17.94
CA LYS A 382 23.48 16.27 -18.86
C LYS A 382 24.07 15.25 -19.82
N GLU A 383 24.43 14.06 -19.33
CA GLU A 383 24.93 12.96 -20.18
C GLU A 383 23.86 12.48 -21.19
N GLU A 384 22.57 12.52 -20.83
CA GLU A 384 21.44 12.22 -21.73
C GLU A 384 21.18 13.38 -22.71
N GLU A 385 21.24 14.65 -22.27
CA GLU A 385 21.13 15.83 -23.12
C GLU A 385 22.30 15.95 -24.13
N GLU A 386 23.50 15.48 -23.79
CA GLU A 386 24.66 15.41 -24.69
C GLU A 386 24.48 14.27 -25.72
N LYS A 387 24.13 13.05 -25.28
CA LYS A 387 23.86 11.92 -26.18
C LYS A 387 22.72 12.18 -27.17
N ASN A 388 21.64 12.83 -26.71
CA ASN A 388 20.52 13.17 -27.60
C ASN A 388 20.92 14.20 -28.65
N LYS A 389 21.89 15.09 -28.35
CA LYS A 389 22.46 16.02 -29.34
C LYS A 389 23.39 15.32 -30.32
N GLU A 390 24.26 14.43 -29.83
CA GLU A 390 25.12 13.60 -30.67
C GLU A 390 24.29 12.75 -31.64
N GLN A 391 23.23 12.08 -31.16
CA GLN A 391 22.31 11.33 -32.02
C GLN A 391 21.51 12.22 -32.98
N SER A 392 21.12 13.44 -32.60
CA SER A 392 20.47 14.35 -33.56
C SER A 392 21.44 14.83 -34.64
N THR A 393 22.70 15.10 -34.32
CA THR A 393 23.71 15.48 -35.33
C THR A 393 24.11 14.31 -36.23
N GLU A 394 24.17 13.09 -35.69
CA GLU A 394 24.47 11.88 -36.47
C GLU A 394 23.30 11.53 -37.42
N ALA A 395 22.05 11.77 -37.01
CA ALA A 395 20.87 11.66 -37.87
C ALA A 395 20.68 12.81 -38.87
N GLU A 396 21.29 13.98 -38.64
CA GLU A 396 21.37 15.08 -39.62
C GLU A 396 22.47 14.80 -40.66
N ASP A 397 23.65 14.29 -40.27
CA ASP A 397 24.73 13.86 -41.20
C ASP A 397 24.29 12.66 -42.08
N GLU A 398 23.59 11.66 -41.53
CA GLU A 398 23.02 10.56 -42.34
C GLU A 398 21.84 11.00 -43.25
N GLY A 399 21.32 12.22 -43.08
CA GLY A 399 20.26 12.80 -43.89
C GLY A 399 20.74 13.59 -45.12
N GLU A 400 22.00 14.03 -45.17
CA GLU A 400 22.54 14.82 -46.29
C GLU A 400 23.19 13.97 -47.41
N GLU A 401 23.28 12.63 -47.28
CA GLU A 401 23.85 11.75 -48.33
C GLU A 401 22.84 11.27 -49.40
N ASP A 402 21.54 11.59 -49.32
CA ASP A 402 20.49 11.08 -50.26
C ASP A 402 19.62 12.18 -50.94
N GLU A 403 20.12 13.42 -51.07
CA GLU A 403 19.51 14.47 -51.92
C GLU A 403 20.44 14.85 -53.10
N GLY A 404 20.66 13.90 -54.02
CA GLY A 404 21.78 13.96 -54.97
C GLY A 404 21.59 13.40 -56.38
N GLU A 405 20.39 13.23 -56.92
CA GLU A 405 20.17 13.10 -58.38
C GLU A 405 18.72 13.44 -58.79
N GLU A 406 18.52 14.59 -59.43
CA GLU A 406 17.23 15.08 -59.97
C GLU A 406 17.07 14.77 -61.48
N GLU A 407 15.83 14.45 -61.86
CA GLU A 407 15.18 14.62 -63.19
C GLU A 407 15.67 13.85 -64.45
N GLU A 408 14.74 13.07 -65.04
CA GLU A 408 14.30 13.29 -66.43
C GLU A 408 12.83 12.80 -66.62
N GLU A 409 12.06 13.52 -67.46
CA GLU A 409 10.61 13.35 -67.76
C GLU A 409 10.37 12.14 -68.73
N GLU A 410 9.18 11.63 -69.11
CA GLU A 410 7.84 12.21 -69.42
C GLU A 410 6.67 11.19 -69.27
N GLU A 411 5.45 11.72 -69.34
CA GLU A 411 4.07 11.17 -69.54
C GLU A 411 3.92 9.75 -70.19
N THR A 412 2.93 8.91 -69.81
CA THR A 412 1.52 9.02 -70.31
C THR A 412 0.52 7.97 -69.73
N GLU A 413 -0.73 8.42 -69.55
CA GLU A 413 -2.05 7.73 -69.63
C GLU A 413 -2.49 6.57 -68.67
N GLU A 414 -3.55 6.88 -67.90
CA GLU A 414 -4.57 5.97 -67.30
C GLU A 414 -5.77 5.73 -68.27
N PRO A 415 -6.87 5.03 -67.90
CA PRO A 415 -7.10 3.76 -67.16
C PRO A 415 -7.77 2.75 -68.17
N PRO A 416 -8.85 1.95 -67.93
CA PRO A 416 -9.50 1.34 -66.74
C PRO A 416 -9.39 -0.22 -66.79
N GLU A 417 -10.21 -1.11 -66.19
CA GLU A 417 -11.55 -1.04 -65.58
C GLU A 417 -11.78 -2.20 -64.57
N GLU A 418 -12.93 -2.16 -63.91
CA GLU A 418 -13.56 -2.99 -62.86
C GLU A 418 -13.36 -4.52 -62.85
N GLY A 419 -13.62 -5.13 -61.68
CA GLY A 419 -13.68 -6.59 -61.48
C GLY A 419 -14.05 -6.99 -60.05
N ASP A 420 -15.36 -7.12 -59.80
CA ASP A 420 -16.00 -7.37 -58.49
C ASP A 420 -15.83 -8.80 -57.89
N ASP A 421 -16.32 -8.88 -56.64
CA ASP A 421 -16.98 -10.02 -55.96
C ASP A 421 -16.19 -11.13 -55.19
N ASP A 422 -16.63 -11.29 -53.93
CA ASP A 422 -16.93 -12.53 -53.18
C ASP A 422 -15.82 -13.59 -52.92
N ASP A 423 -15.66 -14.20 -51.74
CA ASP A 423 -16.62 -14.52 -50.68
C ASP A 423 -15.92 -15.11 -49.41
N ALA A 424 -16.70 -15.36 -48.37
CA ALA A 424 -16.57 -16.46 -47.38
C ALA A 424 -15.34 -16.55 -46.44
N LEU A 425 -15.53 -15.97 -45.25
CA LEU A 425 -15.17 -16.55 -43.94
C LEU A 425 -15.62 -18.04 -43.81
N PRO A 426 -14.96 -18.91 -42.99
CA PRO A 426 -14.94 -18.69 -41.53
C PRO A 426 -13.74 -19.19 -40.70
N LYS A 427 -13.65 -18.58 -39.51
CA LYS A 427 -13.30 -19.11 -38.16
C LYS A 427 -12.66 -20.51 -38.05
N ASP A 428 -11.65 -20.60 -37.18
CA ASP A 428 -11.87 -21.20 -35.85
C ASP A 428 -10.91 -20.66 -34.78
N GLU A 429 -11.32 -20.78 -33.52
CA GLU A 429 -10.68 -20.20 -32.33
C GLU A 429 -9.59 -21.11 -31.72
N LEU A 430 -8.55 -20.50 -31.11
CA LEU A 430 -7.82 -21.05 -29.96
C LEU A 430 -7.04 -19.94 -29.22
#